data_AF-A0A8H4BPX4-F1
#
_entry.id   AF-A0A8H4BPX4-F1
#
_cell.length_a   1.000
_cell.length_b   1.000
_cell.length_c   1.000
_cell.angle_alpha   90.00
_cell.angle_beta   90.00
_cell.angle_gamma   90.00
#
_symmetry.space_group_name_H-M   'P 1'
#
loop_
_entity.id
_entity.type
_entity.pdbx_description
1 polymer ?
#
loop_
_entity_poly.entity_id
_entity_poly.type
_entity_poly.pdbx_seq_one_letter_code
_entity_poly.pdbx_strand_id
1 'polypeptide(L)'
;MVHTTSDSLDMSTASMLSTGEDKTSSLHDSMIESPPTPPKESQYMNKPQDYQPLHTLPVIPAGQHQHPEDGEEEEDIIIREPSSLAFLKGHIRYFLKSALQFVFKDNNLPLLINLIYHLIAARALLNKPWRTVTRYLGIPPTPKPNSALKHQIEQTTSIAIDLFRTQGVFHLAMGALAALALKERRQSSERSALFVLTLSSVGQTWSHFNAYWKSSHQQYNLKALQEVGGSDLFVALISSIALSKTARRTGRLI
;
A
#
# COMPACT_ATOMS: atom_id res chain seq x y z
N MET A 1 -16.69 41.96 -51.07
CA MET A 1 -17.87 41.07 -51.11
C MET A 1 -17.77 40.18 -49.89
N VAL A 2 -18.61 40.45 -48.90
CA VAL A 2 -18.54 39.87 -47.55
C VAL A 2 -19.55 38.73 -47.49
N HIS A 3 -19.09 37.51 -47.23
CA HIS A 3 -19.94 36.39 -46.87
C HIS A 3 -19.68 36.01 -45.42
N THR A 4 -20.58 36.44 -44.55
CA THR A 4 -20.72 35.97 -43.17
C THR A 4 -21.73 34.84 -43.17
N THR A 5 -21.29 33.61 -42.89
CA THR A 5 -22.17 32.48 -42.55
C THR A 5 -22.06 32.24 -41.05
N SER A 6 -23.07 32.73 -40.35
CA SER A 6 -23.47 32.37 -39.00
C SER A 6 -24.24 31.06 -39.06
N ASP A 7 -23.75 30.00 -38.41
CA ASP A 7 -24.56 28.83 -38.13
C ASP A 7 -24.41 28.38 -36.67
N SER A 8 -25.53 27.84 -36.21
CA SER A 8 -26.09 27.84 -34.86
C SER A 8 -25.46 26.85 -33.87
N LEU A 9 -25.37 27.32 -32.62
CA LEU A 9 -25.27 26.51 -31.42
C LEU A 9 -26.60 25.77 -31.17
N ASP A 10 -26.61 24.45 -31.28
CA ASP A 10 -27.66 23.61 -30.69
C ASP A 10 -27.18 23.09 -29.33
N MET A 11 -27.72 23.68 -28.26
CA MET A 11 -27.67 23.13 -26.92
C MET A 11 -28.89 22.23 -26.72
N SER A 12 -28.68 20.91 -26.62
CA SER A 12 -29.72 19.98 -26.18
C SER A 12 -29.46 19.55 -24.75
N THR A 13 -30.13 20.24 -23.82
CA THR A 13 -30.44 19.79 -22.47
C THR A 13 -31.67 18.89 -22.51
N ALA A 14 -31.55 17.62 -22.12
CA ALA A 14 -32.70 16.79 -21.83
C ALA A 14 -32.48 16.00 -20.53
N SER A 15 -33.08 16.54 -19.47
CA SER A 15 -33.41 15.87 -18.22
C SER A 15 -34.73 15.14 -18.42
N MET A 16 -34.85 13.86 -18.07
CA MET A 16 -36.12 13.29 -17.60
C MET A 16 -35.91 12.14 -16.62
N LEU A 17 -36.28 12.44 -15.38
CA LEU A 17 -36.80 11.52 -14.37
C LEU A 17 -37.87 10.61 -14.98
N SER A 18 -37.85 9.33 -14.62
CA SER A 18 -39.04 8.46 -14.70
C SER A 18 -39.12 7.62 -13.43
N THR A 19 -39.91 8.12 -12.49
CA THR A 19 -40.54 7.39 -11.39
C THR A 19 -41.71 6.59 -11.95
N GLY A 20 -41.68 5.27 -11.77
CA GLY A 20 -42.79 4.38 -12.07
C GLY A 20 -43.00 3.43 -10.90
N GLU A 21 -43.92 3.80 -10.02
CA GLU A 21 -44.48 2.97 -8.96
C GLU A 21 -45.46 1.92 -9.52
N ASP A 22 -45.53 0.82 -8.76
CA ASP A 22 -46.68 -0.05 -8.52
C ASP A 22 -47.30 -0.88 -9.65
N LYS A 23 -47.06 -2.20 -9.55
CA LYS A 23 -48.12 -3.20 -9.70
C LYS A 23 -47.97 -4.33 -8.67
N THR A 24 -48.95 -4.33 -7.78
CA THR A 24 -49.26 -5.32 -6.74
C THR A 24 -49.92 -6.59 -7.29
N SER A 25 -49.96 -7.60 -6.41
CA SER A 25 -50.65 -8.91 -6.46
C SER A 25 -49.79 -10.04 -7.05
N SER A 26 -49.63 -11.21 -6.41
CA SER A 26 -50.50 -11.92 -5.47
C SER A 26 -49.76 -12.99 -4.63
N LEU A 27 -50.13 -13.06 -3.33
CA LEU A 27 -50.38 -14.25 -2.49
C LEU A 27 -49.69 -15.60 -2.81
N HIS A 28 -48.71 -15.97 -1.98
CA HIS A 28 -48.35 -17.32 -1.48
C HIS A 28 -47.16 -17.06 -0.53
N ASP A 29 -46.90 -17.69 0.60
CA ASP A 29 -47.53 -18.67 1.46
C ASP A 29 -46.63 -18.63 2.71
N SER A 30 -47.21 -18.87 3.87
CA SER A 30 -46.56 -18.76 5.16
C SER A 30 -45.43 -19.77 5.33
N MET A 31 -44.18 -19.29 5.45
CA MET A 31 -43.15 -19.95 6.25
C MET A 31 -42.38 -18.90 7.04
N ILE A 32 -42.51 -18.99 8.37
CA ILE A 32 -41.73 -18.23 9.33
C ILE A 32 -40.31 -18.80 9.29
N GLU A 33 -39.46 -18.22 8.43
CA GLU A 33 -38.04 -18.54 8.38
C GLU A 33 -37.35 -17.78 9.51
N SER A 34 -36.86 -18.54 10.49
CA SER A 34 -36.11 -18.02 11.63
C SER A 34 -34.83 -17.33 11.14
N PRO A 35 -34.38 -16.25 11.80
CA PRO A 35 -33.16 -15.56 11.40
C PRO A 35 -31.96 -16.54 11.39
N PRO A 36 -31.06 -16.45 10.40
CA PRO A 36 -29.93 -17.35 10.29
C PRO A 36 -29.04 -17.22 11.54
N THR A 37 -28.80 -18.36 12.18
CA THR A 37 -27.91 -18.49 13.33
C THR A 37 -26.51 -17.96 12.95
N PRO A 38 -25.88 -17.10 13.76
CA PRO A 38 -24.54 -16.60 13.48
C PRO A 38 -23.53 -17.76 13.37
N PRO A 39 -22.51 -17.65 12.51
CA PRO A 39 -21.53 -18.71 12.31
C PRO A 39 -20.80 -19.02 13.63
N LYS A 40 -20.76 -20.31 13.97
CA LYS A 40 -19.94 -20.85 15.07
C LYS A 40 -18.45 -20.76 14.72
N GLU A 41 -17.86 -19.57 14.80
CA GLU A 41 -16.40 -19.38 14.65
C GLU A 41 -15.71 -18.89 15.93
N SER A 42 -16.43 -18.74 17.04
CA SER A 42 -15.85 -18.34 18.33
C SER A 42 -15.29 -19.49 19.19
N GLN A 43 -15.33 -20.75 18.72
CA GLN A 43 -14.94 -21.91 19.52
C GLN A 43 -13.49 -22.41 19.36
N TYR A 44 -12.62 -21.72 18.62
CA TYR A 44 -11.19 -22.08 18.51
C TYR A 44 -10.23 -21.07 19.14
N MET A 45 -10.71 -20.20 20.02
CA MET A 45 -9.88 -19.18 20.67
C MET A 45 -9.81 -19.38 22.18
N ASN A 46 -9.43 -20.59 22.58
CA ASN A 46 -8.91 -20.90 23.90
C ASN A 46 -7.93 -22.08 23.77
N LYS A 47 -6.79 -21.84 23.15
CA LYS A 47 -5.57 -22.55 23.57
C LYS A 47 -4.97 -21.69 24.69
N PRO A 48 -4.92 -22.15 25.94
CA PRO A 48 -4.07 -21.51 26.93
C PRO A 48 -2.66 -21.49 26.35
N GLN A 49 -2.08 -20.29 26.32
CA GLN A 49 -0.65 -20.13 26.09
C GLN A 49 0.04 -21.01 27.13
N ASP A 50 0.82 -21.99 26.66
CA ASP A 50 1.88 -22.56 27.48
C ASP A 50 2.79 -21.39 27.86
N TYR A 51 2.59 -20.89 29.07
CA TYR A 51 3.55 -20.05 29.76
C TYR A 51 4.83 -20.86 29.83
N GLN A 52 5.80 -20.56 28.95
CA GLN A 52 7.16 -20.94 29.21
C GLN A 52 7.58 -20.23 30.51
N PRO A 53 7.94 -20.97 31.57
CA PRO A 53 8.44 -20.34 32.77
C PRO A 53 9.72 -19.59 32.42
N LEU A 54 9.71 -18.33 32.84
CA LEU A 54 10.83 -17.41 32.92
C LEU A 54 12.10 -18.17 33.32
N HIS A 55 13.17 -17.97 32.55
CA HIS A 55 14.53 -18.40 32.86
C HIS A 55 14.78 -18.53 34.38
N THR A 56 14.86 -19.76 34.85
CA THR A 56 15.45 -20.06 36.15
C THR A 56 16.90 -19.59 36.10
N LEU A 57 17.21 -18.58 36.91
CA LEU A 57 18.58 -18.20 37.23
C LEU A 57 19.34 -19.47 37.68
N PRO A 58 20.60 -19.66 37.28
CA PRO A 58 21.38 -20.79 37.76
C PRO A 58 21.56 -20.65 39.27
N VAL A 59 20.95 -21.56 40.03
CA VAL A 59 21.23 -21.74 41.45
C VAL A 59 22.65 -22.31 41.53
N ILE A 60 23.59 -21.46 41.94
CA ILE A 60 24.95 -21.86 42.29
C ILE A 60 24.83 -22.75 43.54
N PRO A 61 25.31 -24.01 43.52
CA PRO A 61 25.34 -24.82 44.73
C PRO A 61 26.31 -24.18 45.72
N ALA A 62 25.81 -23.85 46.91
CA ALA A 62 26.62 -23.39 48.03
C ALA A 62 27.52 -24.57 48.47
N GLY A 63 28.73 -24.60 47.89
CA GLY A 63 29.80 -25.49 48.26
C GLY A 63 30.24 -25.21 49.69
N GLN A 64 30.17 -26.25 50.50
CA GLN A 64 30.63 -26.35 51.87
C GLN A 64 32.12 -25.96 51.97
N HIS A 65 32.45 -25.11 52.95
CA HIS A 65 33.80 -24.79 53.36
C HIS A 65 34.64 -26.03 53.65
N GLN A 66 35.83 -26.11 53.06
CA GLN A 66 37.04 -26.67 53.68
C GLN A 66 38.29 -26.10 52.97
N HIS A 67 39.05 -25.28 53.71
CA HIS A 67 40.47 -24.95 53.50
C HIS A 67 41.29 -26.26 53.75
N PRO A 68 42.54 -26.47 53.24
CA PRO A 68 43.54 -25.40 53.14
C PRO A 68 44.61 -25.42 52.01
N GLU A 69 45.25 -24.25 51.89
CA GLU A 69 46.65 -23.97 51.50
C GLU A 69 47.13 -24.35 50.08
N ASP A 70 47.29 -23.32 49.26
CA ASP A 70 48.55 -22.92 48.58
C ASP A 70 48.28 -22.36 47.17
N GLY A 71 48.79 -21.15 46.92
CA GLY A 71 48.91 -20.57 45.58
C GLY A 71 47.90 -19.47 45.28
N GLU A 72 48.28 -18.24 45.59
CA GLU A 72 47.64 -17.00 45.16
C GLU A 72 47.55 -16.92 43.63
N GLU A 73 46.35 -17.06 43.07
CA GLU A 73 45.93 -16.30 41.88
C GLU A 73 44.50 -15.83 42.14
N GLU A 74 44.38 -14.64 42.74
CA GLU A 74 43.13 -13.88 42.75
C GLU A 74 42.78 -13.53 41.29
N GLU A 75 42.04 -14.42 40.61
CA GLU A 75 41.30 -14.03 39.41
C GLU A 75 40.18 -13.09 39.85
N ASP A 76 40.54 -11.81 39.91
CA ASP A 76 39.62 -10.69 39.97
C ASP A 76 38.63 -10.88 38.81
N ILE A 77 37.44 -11.42 39.11
CA ILE A 77 36.32 -11.48 38.18
C ILE A 77 35.88 -10.02 38.02
N ILE A 78 36.56 -9.29 37.15
CA ILE A 78 36.19 -7.95 36.73
C ILE A 78 34.82 -8.11 36.06
N ILE A 79 33.76 -7.89 36.84
CA ILE A 79 32.40 -7.68 36.35
C ILE A 79 32.45 -6.36 35.58
N ARG A 80 32.96 -6.42 34.36
CA ARG A 80 33.10 -5.29 33.46
C ARG A 80 31.69 -4.95 33.01
N GLU A 81 31.14 -3.85 33.54
CA GLU A 81 29.85 -3.34 33.10
C GLU A 81 29.85 -3.29 31.56
N PRO A 82 28.83 -3.86 30.90
CA PRO A 82 28.80 -3.91 29.46
C PRO A 82 28.85 -2.47 28.94
N SER A 83 29.87 -2.17 28.14
CA SER A 83 29.99 -0.85 27.51
C SER A 83 28.65 -0.49 26.84
N SER A 84 28.19 0.75 27.01
CA SER A 84 26.96 1.26 26.43
C SER A 84 26.87 0.99 24.92
N LEU A 85 28.01 0.95 24.23
CA LEU A 85 28.13 0.58 22.82
C LEU A 85 27.82 -0.89 22.55
N ALA A 86 28.25 -1.83 23.40
CA ALA A 86 27.91 -3.24 23.28
C ALA A 86 26.41 -3.47 23.52
N PHE A 87 25.82 -2.77 24.49
CA PHE A 87 24.38 -2.79 24.75
C PHE A 87 23.56 -2.26 23.57
N LEU A 88 23.95 -1.09 23.02
CA LEU A 88 23.30 -0.48 21.85
C LEU A 88 23.44 -1.38 20.61
N LYS A 89 24.63 -1.94 20.37
CA LYS A 89 24.88 -2.87 19.26
C LYS A 89 24.04 -4.14 19.38
N GLY A 90 23.86 -4.65 20.60
CA GLY A 90 22.96 -5.78 20.90
C GLY A 90 21.51 -5.45 20.55
N HIS A 91 21.01 -4.29 20.99
CA HIS A 91 19.66 -3.82 20.69
C HIS A 91 19.42 -3.61 19.21
N ILE A 92 20.35 -2.99 18.49
CA ILE A 92 20.27 -2.80 17.04
C ILE A 92 20.23 -4.15 16.33
N ARG A 93 21.10 -5.10 16.71
CA ARG A 93 21.10 -6.44 16.12
C ARG A 93 19.79 -7.19 16.36
N TYR A 94 19.27 -7.13 17.58
CA TYR A 94 18.01 -7.79 17.93
C TYR A 94 16.83 -7.13 17.20
N PHE A 95 16.75 -5.80 17.19
CA PHE A 95 15.74 -5.05 16.44
C PHE A 95 15.80 -5.37 14.94
N LEU A 96 16.99 -5.38 14.35
CA LEU A 96 17.17 -5.69 12.93
C LEU A 96 16.77 -7.14 12.62
N LYS A 97 17.14 -8.11 13.47
CA LYS A 97 16.73 -9.51 13.31
C LYS A 97 15.22 -9.67 13.40
N SER A 98 14.58 -9.01 14.37
CA SER A 98 13.12 -9.03 14.54
C SER A 98 12.41 -8.34 13.37
N ALA A 99 12.95 -7.22 12.87
CA ALA A 99 12.42 -6.53 11.69
C ALA A 99 12.55 -7.40 10.43
N LEU A 100 13.72 -8.01 10.19
CA LEU A 100 13.93 -8.93 9.07
C LEU A 100 12.98 -10.12 9.16
N GLN A 101 12.85 -10.74 10.33
CA GLN A 101 11.89 -11.83 10.53
C GLN A 101 10.46 -11.38 10.26
N PHE A 102 10.05 -10.19 10.72
CA PHE A 102 8.72 -9.66 10.45
C PHE A 102 8.48 -9.44 8.94
N VAL A 103 9.46 -8.85 8.25
CA VAL A 103 9.41 -8.55 6.81
C VAL A 103 9.34 -9.84 5.99
N PHE A 104 10.21 -10.80 6.26
CA PHE A 104 10.28 -12.05 5.50
C PHE A 104 9.26 -13.12 5.95
N LYS A 105 8.51 -12.86 7.02
CA LYS A 105 7.42 -13.73 7.47
C LYS A 105 6.14 -13.43 6.69
N ASP A 106 5.54 -14.48 6.15
CA ASP A 106 4.27 -14.43 5.38
C ASP A 106 4.35 -13.49 4.15
N ASN A 107 3.26 -12.80 3.78
CA ASN A 107 3.26 -11.80 2.70
C ASN A 107 3.45 -10.36 3.19
N ASN A 108 4.09 -10.18 4.34
CA ASN A 108 4.36 -8.85 4.90
C ASN A 108 5.33 -8.05 4.02
N LEU A 109 6.33 -8.69 3.39
CA LEU A 109 7.25 -8.02 2.47
C LEU A 109 6.52 -7.39 1.27
N PRO A 110 5.68 -8.12 0.50
CA PRO A 110 4.83 -7.54 -0.54
C PRO A 110 4.01 -6.34 -0.08
N LEU A 111 3.35 -6.44 1.07
CA LEU A 111 2.53 -5.35 1.61
C LEU A 111 3.39 -4.15 2.03
N LEU A 112 4.56 -4.38 2.61
CA LEU A 112 5.50 -3.32 2.99
C LEU A 112 6.07 -2.62 1.76
N ILE A 113 6.40 -3.37 0.70
CA ILE A 113 6.85 -2.81 -0.57
C ILE A 113 5.74 -1.93 -1.18
N ASN A 114 4.50 -2.41 -1.21
CA ASN A 114 3.34 -1.63 -1.67
C ASN A 114 3.18 -0.35 -0.84
N LEU A 115 3.24 -0.44 0.49
CA LEU A 115 3.13 0.71 1.39
C LEU A 115 4.20 1.76 1.08
N ILE A 116 5.47 1.36 1.02
CA ILE A 116 6.59 2.27 0.75
C ILE A 116 6.43 2.90 -0.64
N TYR A 117 6.13 2.09 -1.66
CA TYR A 117 5.93 2.54 -3.03
C TYR A 117 4.83 3.62 -3.11
N HIS A 118 3.64 3.30 -2.61
CA HIS A 118 2.49 4.19 -2.67
C HIS A 118 2.71 5.47 -1.83
N LEU A 119 3.40 5.41 -0.69
CA LEU A 119 3.74 6.61 0.08
C LEU A 119 4.75 7.51 -0.65
N ILE A 120 5.77 6.94 -1.30
CA ILE A 120 6.74 7.71 -2.08
C ILE A 120 6.05 8.37 -3.28
N ALA A 121 5.22 7.62 -4.01
CA ALA A 121 4.44 8.14 -5.13
C ALA A 121 3.48 9.26 -4.69
N ALA A 122 2.71 9.04 -3.62
CA ALA A 122 1.82 10.06 -3.06
C ALA A 122 2.58 11.31 -2.66
N ARG A 123 3.72 11.16 -1.96
CA ARG A 123 4.57 12.30 -1.56
C ARG A 123 5.09 13.06 -2.78
N ALA A 124 5.53 12.36 -3.82
CA ALA A 124 6.06 13.00 -5.03
C ALA A 124 4.97 13.81 -5.75
N LEU A 125 3.75 13.27 -5.83
CA LEU A 125 2.62 13.90 -6.51
C LEU A 125 1.99 15.05 -5.72
N LEU A 126 1.88 14.93 -4.39
CA LEU A 126 1.23 15.93 -3.54
C LEU A 126 2.15 17.10 -3.18
N ASN A 127 3.43 16.86 -2.89
CA ASN A 127 4.29 17.93 -2.39
C ASN A 127 4.73 18.92 -3.48
N LYS A 128 4.93 18.44 -4.72
CA LYS A 128 5.47 19.26 -5.82
C LYS A 128 4.82 18.94 -7.17
N PRO A 129 3.48 19.06 -7.30
CA PRO A 129 2.77 18.71 -8.53
C PRO A 129 3.29 19.49 -9.75
N TRP A 130 3.68 20.76 -9.56
CA TRP A 130 4.26 21.59 -10.61
C TRP A 130 5.55 21.01 -11.23
N ARG A 131 6.43 20.40 -10.43
CA ARG A 131 7.65 19.78 -10.96
C ARG A 131 7.33 18.57 -11.83
N THR A 132 6.30 17.83 -11.44
CA THR A 132 5.79 16.67 -12.18
C THR A 132 5.18 17.11 -13.51
N VAL A 133 4.34 18.15 -13.51
CA VAL A 133 3.77 18.73 -14.73
C VAL A 133 4.87 19.18 -15.70
N THR A 134 5.85 19.96 -15.24
CA THR A 134 6.94 20.41 -16.12
C THR A 134 7.77 19.24 -16.65
N ARG A 135 7.98 18.18 -15.85
CA ARG A 135 8.75 17.00 -16.28
C ARG A 135 8.02 16.16 -17.33
N TYR A 136 6.72 15.93 -17.18
CA TYR A 136 5.97 15.00 -18.03
C TYR A 136 5.21 15.68 -19.18
N LEU A 137 4.74 16.91 -19.00
CA LEU A 137 4.03 17.66 -20.03
C LEU A 137 4.92 18.66 -20.77
N GLY A 138 6.15 18.90 -20.29
CA GLY A 138 7.09 19.84 -20.93
C GLY A 138 6.64 21.30 -20.89
N ILE A 139 5.59 21.61 -20.11
CA ILE A 139 5.03 22.96 -20.01
C ILE A 139 5.92 23.80 -19.07
N PRO A 140 6.47 24.94 -19.53
CA PRO A 140 7.27 25.80 -18.68
C PRO A 140 6.40 26.43 -17.57
N PRO A 141 6.92 26.58 -16.33
CA PRO A 141 6.16 27.06 -15.17
C PRO A 141 5.69 28.52 -15.31
N THR A 142 6.30 29.29 -16.21
CA THR A 142 5.93 30.68 -16.51
C THR A 142 5.72 30.82 -18.01
N PRO A 143 4.46 30.88 -18.50
CA PRO A 143 4.19 31.14 -19.90
C PRO A 143 4.73 32.54 -20.27
N LYS A 144 5.30 32.68 -21.48
CA LYS A 144 5.81 33.98 -21.96
C LYS A 144 4.67 35.01 -21.94
N PRO A 145 4.89 36.22 -21.43
CA PRO A 145 3.82 37.17 -21.10
C PRO A 145 2.98 37.65 -22.30
N ASN A 146 3.47 37.50 -23.54
CA ASN A 146 2.81 38.00 -24.76
C ASN A 146 2.31 36.89 -25.71
N SER A 147 2.09 35.68 -25.20
CA SER A 147 1.60 34.56 -26.01
C SER A 147 0.07 34.53 -26.05
N ALA A 148 -0.52 34.49 -27.25
CA ALA A 148 -1.96 34.26 -27.45
C ALA A 148 -2.45 32.92 -26.82
N LEU A 149 -1.52 31.99 -26.57
CA LEU A 149 -1.78 30.68 -25.97
C LEU A 149 -1.66 30.68 -24.44
N LYS A 150 -1.40 31.83 -23.80
CA LYS A 150 -1.19 31.91 -22.35
C LYS A 150 -2.35 31.30 -21.56
N HIS A 151 -3.59 31.70 -21.87
CA HIS A 151 -4.78 31.18 -21.17
C HIS A 151 -4.96 29.67 -21.35
N GLN A 152 -4.71 29.16 -22.55
CA GLN A 152 -4.80 27.73 -22.82
C GLN A 152 -3.74 26.94 -22.05
N ILE A 153 -2.50 27.43 -22.01
CA ILE A 153 -1.40 26.82 -21.25
C ILE A 153 -1.70 26.84 -19.75
N GLU A 154 -2.20 27.96 -19.22
CA GLU A 154 -2.57 28.09 -17.80
C GLU A 154 -3.71 27.12 -17.43
N GLN A 155 -4.75 27.03 -18.26
CA GLN A 155 -5.87 26.12 -18.03
C GLN A 155 -5.45 24.65 -18.13
N THR A 156 -4.66 24.27 -19.13
CA THR A 156 -4.14 22.89 -19.23
C THR A 156 -3.24 22.56 -18.03
N THR A 157 -2.45 23.53 -17.57
CA THR A 157 -1.57 23.35 -16.41
C THR A 157 -2.35 23.17 -15.12
N SER A 158 -3.39 23.98 -14.87
CA SER A 158 -4.23 23.83 -13.68
C SER A 158 -4.94 22.48 -13.65
N ILE A 159 -5.51 22.06 -14.78
CA ILE A 159 -6.16 20.74 -14.91
C ILE A 159 -5.15 19.61 -14.64
N ALA A 160 -3.94 19.71 -15.20
CA ALA A 160 -2.90 18.71 -14.98
C ALA A 160 -2.48 18.62 -13.51
N ILE A 161 -2.35 19.75 -12.80
CA ILE A 161 -2.01 19.77 -11.38
C ILE A 161 -3.07 19.07 -10.55
N ASP A 162 -4.34 19.35 -10.81
CA ASP A 162 -5.43 18.73 -10.06
C ASP A 162 -5.51 17.23 -10.35
N LEU A 163 -5.24 16.81 -11.59
CA LEU A 163 -5.13 15.39 -11.94
C LEU A 163 -3.95 14.70 -11.20
N PHE A 164 -2.79 15.34 -11.10
CA PHE A 164 -1.68 14.77 -10.32
C PHE A 164 -1.98 14.72 -8.82
N ARG A 165 -2.71 15.69 -8.28
CA ARG A 165 -3.14 15.67 -6.87
C ARG A 165 -4.12 14.54 -6.59
N THR A 166 -5.12 14.34 -7.45
CA THR A 166 -6.08 13.24 -7.30
C THR A 166 -5.38 11.88 -7.41
N GLN A 167 -4.43 11.75 -8.35
CA GLN A 167 -3.57 10.56 -8.41
C GLN A 167 -2.73 10.39 -7.13
N GLY A 168 -2.19 11.47 -6.57
CA GLY A 168 -1.46 11.44 -5.29
C GLY A 168 -2.33 10.95 -4.13
N VAL A 169 -3.59 11.41 -4.04
CA VAL A 169 -4.57 10.93 -3.05
C VAL A 169 -4.88 9.46 -3.25
N PHE A 170 -5.01 9.01 -4.51
CA PHE A 170 -5.22 7.60 -4.83
C PHE A 170 -4.05 6.73 -4.32
N HIS A 171 -2.80 7.10 -4.59
CA HIS A 171 -1.66 6.38 -4.02
C HIS A 171 -1.67 6.43 -2.48
N LEU A 172 -2.06 7.54 -1.85
CA LEU A 172 -2.18 7.60 -0.38
C LEU A 172 -3.22 6.59 0.14
N ALA A 173 -4.38 6.48 -0.51
CA ALA A 173 -5.43 5.53 -0.15
C ALA A 173 -4.94 4.07 -0.28
N MET A 174 -4.23 3.73 -1.35
CA MET A 174 -3.63 2.41 -1.54
C MET A 174 -2.54 2.11 -0.50
N GLY A 175 -1.72 3.12 -0.16
CA GLY A 175 -0.76 3.03 0.95
C GLY A 175 -1.44 2.81 2.29
N ALA A 176 -2.53 3.53 2.58
CA ALA A 176 -3.31 3.34 3.80
C ALA A 176 -3.93 1.94 3.87
N LEU A 177 -4.44 1.40 2.76
CA LEU A 177 -4.95 0.04 2.67
C LEU A 177 -3.85 -0.99 2.99
N ALA A 178 -2.65 -0.82 2.44
CA ALA A 178 -1.51 -1.68 2.74
C ALA A 178 -1.10 -1.60 4.23
N ALA A 179 -1.11 -0.39 4.81
CA ALA A 179 -0.82 -0.19 6.23
C ALA A 179 -1.86 -0.86 7.14
N LEU A 180 -3.15 -0.76 6.79
CA LEU A 180 -4.23 -1.41 7.53
C LEU A 180 -4.12 -2.94 7.46
N ALA A 181 -3.80 -3.49 6.28
CA ALA A 181 -3.57 -4.93 6.13
C ALA A 181 -2.39 -5.42 7.00
N LEU A 182 -1.28 -4.66 7.03
CA LEU A 182 -0.13 -4.95 7.90
C LEU A 182 -0.48 -4.86 9.39
N LYS A 183 -1.37 -3.94 9.78
CA LYS A 183 -1.80 -3.73 11.16
C LYS A 183 -2.74 -4.84 11.64
N GLU A 184 -3.77 -5.16 10.85
CA GLU A 184 -4.86 -6.04 11.29
C GLU A 184 -4.44 -7.52 11.33
N ARG A 185 -3.43 -7.92 10.54
CA ARG A 185 -2.87 -9.29 10.47
C ARG A 185 -3.91 -10.41 10.25
N ARG A 186 -5.13 -10.08 9.82
CA ARG A 186 -6.17 -11.04 9.45
C ARG A 186 -5.98 -11.48 8.00
N GLN A 187 -5.98 -12.79 7.76
CA GLN A 187 -5.79 -13.36 6.43
C GLN A 187 -6.85 -12.92 5.40
N SER A 188 -8.08 -12.58 5.82
CA SER A 188 -9.11 -12.04 4.93
C SER A 188 -8.82 -10.58 4.51
N SER A 189 -8.39 -9.75 5.45
CA SER A 189 -7.99 -8.35 5.21
C SER A 189 -6.75 -8.28 4.31
N GLU A 190 -5.76 -9.15 4.55
CA GLU A 190 -4.58 -9.29 3.71
C GLU A 190 -4.91 -9.69 2.26
N ARG A 191 -5.80 -10.68 2.06
CA ARG A 191 -6.21 -11.13 0.71
C ARG A 191 -6.92 -10.04 -0.06
N SER A 192 -7.92 -9.41 0.55
CA SER A 192 -8.67 -8.33 -0.08
C SER A 192 -7.78 -7.13 -0.40
N ALA A 193 -6.89 -6.74 0.51
CA ALA A 193 -5.92 -5.68 0.25
C ALA A 193 -4.97 -6.03 -0.91
N LEU A 194 -4.38 -7.24 -0.91
CA LEU A 194 -3.50 -7.69 -2.00
C LEU A 194 -4.23 -7.75 -3.34
N PHE A 195 -5.49 -8.20 -3.35
CA PHE A 195 -6.32 -8.22 -4.56
C PHE A 195 -6.53 -6.80 -5.10
N VAL A 196 -6.96 -5.86 -4.24
CA VAL A 196 -7.19 -4.46 -4.61
C VAL A 196 -5.90 -3.79 -5.08
N LEU A 197 -4.78 -3.99 -4.38
CA LEU A 197 -3.45 -3.49 -4.77
C LEU A 197 -3.00 -4.04 -6.12
N THR A 198 -3.19 -5.33 -6.36
CA THR A 198 -2.84 -5.96 -7.64
C THR A 198 -3.71 -5.40 -8.76
N LEU A 199 -5.04 -5.37 -8.58
CA LEU A 199 -5.96 -4.88 -9.61
C LEU A 199 -5.72 -3.41 -9.95
N SER A 200 -5.48 -2.58 -8.92
CA SER A 200 -5.08 -1.18 -9.09
C SER A 200 -3.80 -1.05 -9.92
N SER A 201 -2.73 -1.77 -9.54
CA SER A 201 -1.44 -1.67 -10.20
C SER A 201 -1.50 -2.17 -11.65
N VAL A 202 -2.28 -3.23 -11.91
CA VAL A 202 -2.55 -3.72 -13.27
C VAL A 202 -3.31 -2.67 -14.08
N GLY A 203 -4.35 -2.04 -13.49
CA GLY A 203 -5.11 -0.98 -14.14
C GLY A 203 -4.25 0.24 -14.49
N GLN A 204 -3.36 0.66 -13.58
CA GLN A 204 -2.41 1.74 -13.82
C GLN A 204 -1.42 1.39 -14.93
N THR A 205 -0.83 0.19 -14.87
CA THR A 205 0.09 -0.32 -15.90
C THR A 205 -0.59 -0.36 -17.27
N TRP A 206 -1.82 -0.87 -17.33
CA TRP A 206 -2.62 -0.92 -18.55
C TRP A 206 -2.94 0.47 -19.10
N SER A 207 -3.31 1.41 -18.23
CA SER A 207 -3.56 2.80 -18.61
C SER A 207 -2.33 3.46 -19.23
N HIS A 208 -1.15 3.28 -18.60
CA HIS A 208 0.12 3.79 -19.13
C HIS A 208 0.51 3.13 -20.46
N PHE A 209 0.29 1.82 -20.59
CA PHE A 209 0.53 1.11 -21.85
C PHE A 209 -0.40 1.59 -22.97
N ASN A 210 -1.69 1.75 -22.68
CA ASN A 210 -2.67 2.23 -23.64
C ASN A 210 -2.40 3.69 -24.05
N ALA A 211 -2.00 4.54 -23.10
CA ALA A 211 -1.59 5.92 -23.36
C ALA A 211 -0.36 5.98 -24.28
N TYR A 212 0.64 5.12 -24.04
CA TYR A 212 1.81 4.99 -24.91
C TYR A 212 1.42 4.54 -26.33
N TRP A 213 0.58 3.50 -26.44
CA TRP A 213 0.16 2.97 -27.74
C TRP A 213 -0.63 4.01 -28.56
N LYS A 214 -1.57 4.71 -27.93
CA LYS A 214 -2.35 5.78 -28.58
C LYS A 214 -1.50 7.00 -28.93
N SER A 215 -0.48 7.29 -28.14
CA SER A 215 0.42 8.44 -28.33
C SER A 215 1.67 8.10 -29.14
N SER A 216 1.73 6.92 -29.78
CA SER A 216 2.91 6.41 -30.50
C SER A 216 3.43 7.32 -31.62
N HIS A 217 2.71 8.39 -31.98
CA HIS A 217 3.14 9.41 -32.96
C HIS A 217 3.51 10.77 -32.34
N GLN A 218 3.23 11.02 -31.06
CA GLN A 218 3.55 12.29 -30.39
C GLN A 218 4.03 12.06 -28.94
N GLN A 219 5.34 12.26 -28.75
CA GLN A 219 5.94 12.79 -27.52
C GLN A 219 5.79 12.02 -26.20
N TYR A 220 5.24 10.80 -26.18
CA TYR A 220 5.32 9.98 -24.97
C TYR A 220 6.76 9.45 -24.81
N ASN A 221 7.52 10.10 -23.93
CA ASN A 221 8.93 9.78 -23.73
C ASN A 221 9.06 8.35 -23.18
N LEU A 222 9.76 7.46 -23.88
CA LEU A 222 10.03 6.07 -23.44
C LEU A 222 10.57 6.02 -22.01
N LYS A 223 11.34 7.05 -21.63
CA LYS A 223 11.86 7.22 -20.27
C LYS A 223 10.75 7.35 -19.22
N ALA A 224 9.66 8.07 -19.52
CA ALA A 224 8.52 8.21 -18.63
C ALA A 224 7.75 6.90 -18.43
N LEU A 225 7.61 6.11 -19.51
CA LEU A 225 7.00 4.78 -19.44
C LEU A 225 7.87 3.81 -18.61
N GLN A 226 9.19 3.85 -18.80
CA GLN A 226 10.12 3.01 -18.06
C GLN A 226 10.18 3.37 -16.57
N GLU A 227 10.21 4.67 -16.24
CA GLU A 227 10.30 5.14 -14.84
C GLU A 227 9.00 4.90 -14.06
N VAL A 228 7.84 5.24 -14.64
CA VAL A 228 6.55 5.16 -13.92
C VAL A 228 5.92 3.78 -14.11
N GLY A 229 5.71 3.36 -15.36
CA GLY A 229 5.07 2.09 -15.68
C GLY A 229 5.89 0.87 -15.26
N GLY A 230 7.23 0.97 -15.26
CA GLY A 230 8.09 -0.10 -14.75
C GLY A 230 7.92 -0.34 -13.25
N SER A 231 7.70 0.73 -12.48
CA SER A 231 7.48 0.64 -11.03
C SER A 231 6.12 0.03 -10.68
N ASP A 232 5.05 0.44 -11.38
CA ASP A 232 3.71 -0.14 -11.23
C ASP A 232 3.67 -1.62 -11.63
N LEU A 233 4.33 -1.99 -12.73
CA LEU A 233 4.43 -3.37 -13.19
C LEU A 233 5.18 -4.24 -12.16
N PHE A 234 6.28 -3.73 -11.61
CA PHE A 234 7.03 -4.45 -10.57
C PHE A 234 6.18 -4.70 -9.33
N VAL A 235 5.45 -3.69 -8.86
CA VAL A 235 4.53 -3.80 -7.72
C VAL A 235 3.37 -4.74 -8.03
N ALA A 236 2.82 -4.71 -9.24
CA ALA A 236 1.79 -5.63 -9.70
C ALA A 236 2.29 -7.09 -9.69
N LEU A 237 3.51 -7.34 -10.18
CA LEU A 237 4.11 -8.68 -10.19
C LEU A 237 4.33 -9.22 -8.78
N ILE A 238 4.90 -8.43 -7.88
CA ILE A 238 5.11 -8.83 -6.48
C ILE A 238 3.78 -9.13 -5.80
N SER A 239 2.78 -8.27 -6.01
CA SER A 239 1.46 -8.42 -5.40
C SER A 239 0.71 -9.64 -5.95
N SER A 240 0.84 -9.90 -7.26
CA SER A 240 0.27 -11.09 -7.91
C SER A 240 0.91 -12.39 -7.44
N ILE A 241 2.24 -12.43 -7.26
CA ILE A 241 2.95 -13.59 -6.69
C ILE A 241 2.50 -13.82 -5.24
N ALA A 242 2.39 -12.76 -4.44
CA ALA A 242 1.93 -12.82 -3.06
C ALA A 242 0.48 -13.33 -2.98
N LEU A 243 -0.41 -12.79 -3.81
CA LEU A 243 -1.80 -13.21 -3.90
C LEU A 243 -1.91 -14.68 -4.32
N SER A 244 -1.13 -15.10 -5.32
CA SER A 244 -1.09 -16.49 -5.79
C SER A 244 -0.61 -17.46 -4.70
N LYS A 245 0.45 -17.09 -3.97
CA LYS A 245 0.95 -17.87 -2.83
C LYS A 245 -0.10 -17.97 -1.73
N THR A 246 -0.81 -16.89 -1.46
CA THR A 246 -1.88 -16.84 -0.47
C THR A 246 -3.05 -17.73 -0.88
N ALA A 247 -3.52 -17.62 -2.12
CA ALA A 247 -4.61 -18.42 -2.66
C ALA A 247 -4.29 -19.93 -2.62
N ARG A 248 -3.05 -20.32 -2.91
CA ARG A 248 -2.60 -21.72 -2.79
C ARG A 248 -2.61 -22.21 -1.34
N ARG A 249 -2.25 -21.35 -0.37
CA ARG A 249 -2.23 -21.70 1.05
C ARG A 249 -3.64 -21.83 1.64
N THR A 250 -4.57 -20.96 1.24
CA THR A 250 -5.93 -20.90 1.79
C THR A 250 -6.95 -21.70 0.98
N GLY A 251 -6.61 -22.13 -0.24
CA GLY A 251 -7.53 -22.77 -1.17
C GLY A 251 -8.64 -21.84 -1.69
N ARG A 252 -8.52 -20.52 -1.47
CA ARG A 252 -9.52 -19.51 -1.84
C ARG A 252 -8.86 -18.26 -2.38
N LEU A 253 -9.42 -17.74 -3.47
CA LEU A 253 -8.93 -16.56 -4.17
C LEU A 253 -9.35 -15.24 -3.48
N ILE A 254 -10.49 -15.26 -2.76
CA ILE A 254 -11.04 -14.16 -1.94
C ILE A 254 -11.51 -14.73 -0.60
#